data_AF-A0A919ZV06-F1
#
_entry.id   AF-A0A919ZV06-F1
#
_cell.length_a   1.000
_cell.length_b   1.000
_cell.length_c   1.000
_cell.angle_alpha   90.00
_cell.angle_beta   90.00
_cell.angle_gamma   90.00
#
_symmetry.space_group_name_H-M   'P 1'
#
loop_
_entity.id
_entity.type
_entity.pdbx_description
1 polymer ?
#
loop_
_entity_poly.entity_id
_entity_poly.type
_entity_poly.pdbx_seq_one_letter_code
_entity_poly.pdbx_strand_id
1 'polypeptide(L)'
;MSQGSMRCDANVSIMKPDDKEYGIRAEIKNINSFKIVEKAINFEIKRQIKVLESGEKVEQETRLYDSVKDETRSMRTKEFANDYRYFPCPDLVHIIFLRNL
;
A
#
# COMPACT_ATOMS: atom_id res chain seq x y z
N MET A 1 -11.44 12.99 -1.85
CA MET A 1 -10.24 13.21 -1.02
C MET A 1 -10.03 14.67 -0.62
N SER A 2 -10.36 15.65 -1.46
CA SER A 2 -10.10 17.09 -1.19
C SER A 2 -10.68 17.63 0.12
N GLN A 3 -11.78 17.06 0.62
CA GLN A 3 -12.37 17.37 1.93
C GLN A 3 -11.95 16.38 3.05
N GLY A 4 -10.97 15.50 2.78
CA GLY A 4 -10.50 14.47 3.73
C GLY A 4 -11.44 13.28 3.95
N SER A 5 -12.65 13.28 3.38
CA SER A 5 -13.70 12.27 3.58
C SER A 5 -13.42 10.90 2.94
N MET A 6 -12.44 10.83 2.04
CA MET A 6 -11.98 9.60 1.40
C MET A 6 -10.47 9.57 1.47
N ARG A 7 -9.91 8.46 1.95
CA ARG A 7 -8.48 8.17 2.01
C ARG A 7 -8.20 6.88 1.27
N CYS A 8 -7.00 6.75 0.71
CA CYS A 8 -6.57 5.57 -0.01
C CYS A 8 -5.08 5.33 0.25
N ASP A 9 -4.74 4.06 0.44
CA ASP A 9 -3.37 3.57 0.42
C ASP A 9 -3.22 2.66 -0.81
N ALA A 10 -2.11 2.76 -1.54
CA ALA A 10 -1.85 1.96 -2.74
C ALA A 10 -0.84 0.85 -2.44
N ASN A 11 -1.18 -0.39 -2.79
CA ASN A 11 -0.31 -1.55 -2.63
C ASN A 11 0.19 -1.98 -4.01
N VAL A 12 1.50 -1.92 -4.25
CA VAL A 12 2.10 -2.13 -5.57
C VAL A 12 3.20 -3.18 -5.49
N SER A 13 3.12 -4.16 -6.39
CA SER A 13 4.15 -5.17 -6.63
C SER A 13 4.20 -5.44 -8.13
N ILE A 14 5.39 -5.64 -8.69
CA ILE A 14 5.59 -6.08 -10.08
C ILE A 14 6.09 -7.53 -10.13
N MET A 15 5.77 -8.23 -11.21
CA MET A 15 6.29 -9.56 -11.53
C MET A 15 6.44 -9.69 -13.04
N LYS A 16 7.23 -10.64 -13.52
CA LYS A 16 7.29 -10.91 -14.96
C LYS A 16 5.98 -11.57 -15.42
N PRO A 17 5.58 -11.41 -16.70
CA PRO A 17 4.32 -11.98 -17.20
C PRO A 17 4.16 -13.49 -16.97
N ASP A 18 5.26 -14.24 -16.99
CA ASP A 18 5.26 -15.71 -16.86
C ASP A 18 5.45 -16.20 -15.41
N ASP A 19 5.64 -15.30 -14.45
CA ASP A 19 5.86 -15.66 -13.05
C ASP A 19 4.55 -16.15 -12.41
N LYS A 20 4.67 -17.19 -11.57
CA LYS A 20 3.53 -17.74 -10.80
C LYS A 20 3.35 -17.10 -9.42
N GLU A 21 4.35 -16.36 -8.96
CA GLU A 21 4.38 -15.73 -7.66
C GLU A 21 4.35 -14.21 -7.81
N TYR A 22 3.55 -13.54 -6.98
CA TYR A 22 3.52 -12.08 -6.94
C TYR A 22 4.83 -11.54 -6.34
N GLY A 23 5.29 -10.41 -6.88
CA GLY A 23 6.47 -9.72 -6.36
C GLY A 23 6.27 -9.13 -4.96
N ILE A 24 7.34 -8.57 -4.42
CA ILE A 24 7.34 -7.98 -3.09
C ILE A 24 6.55 -6.66 -3.10
N ARG A 25 5.64 -6.53 -2.13
CA ARG A 25 4.69 -5.41 -2.04
C ARG A 25 5.31 -4.18 -1.37
N ALA A 26 5.24 -3.04 -2.06
CA ALA A 26 5.41 -1.71 -1.47
C ALA A 26 4.04 -1.09 -1.17
N GLU A 27 3.86 -0.55 0.04
CA GLU A 27 2.63 0.11 0.47
C GLU A 27 2.82 1.63 0.49
N ILE A 28 2.17 2.37 -0.41
CA ILE A 28 2.24 3.83 -0.46
C ILE A 28 1.06 4.42 0.32
N LYS A 29 1.36 5.20 1.36
CA LYS A 29 0.35 5.79 2.24
C LYS A 29 0.12 7.27 1.99
N ASN A 30 -0.99 7.76 2.55
CA ASN A 30 -1.34 9.18 2.62
C ASN A 30 -1.50 9.84 1.24
N ILE A 31 -2.22 9.14 0.35
CA ILE A 31 -2.55 9.67 -0.96
C ILE A 31 -3.86 10.48 -0.85
N ASN A 32 -3.83 11.72 -1.33
CA ASN A 32 -4.91 12.71 -1.12
C ASN A 32 -5.59 13.20 -2.41
N SER A 33 -5.26 12.64 -3.57
CA SER A 33 -6.07 12.84 -4.79
C SER A 33 -5.92 11.67 -5.76
N PHE A 34 -6.91 11.46 -6.63
CA PHE A 34 -6.84 10.43 -7.68
C PHE A 34 -5.64 10.61 -8.61
N LYS A 35 -5.34 11.87 -8.98
CA LYS A 35 -4.14 12.21 -9.77
C LYS A 35 -2.85 11.79 -9.07
N ILE A 36 -2.79 11.97 -7.74
CA ILE A 36 -1.63 11.53 -6.95
C ILE A 36 -1.57 10.00 -6.87
N VAL A 37 -2.69 9.29 -6.78
CA VAL A 37 -2.71 7.81 -6.81
C VAL A 37 -2.03 7.31 -8.08
N GLU A 38 -2.48 7.80 -9.24
CA GLU A 38 -1.92 7.41 -10.54
C GLU A 38 -0.41 7.69 -10.62
N LYS A 39 0.02 8.89 -10.24
CA LYS A 39 1.44 9.27 -10.24
C LYS A 39 2.27 8.39 -9.32
N ALA A 40 1.80 8.15 -8.10
CA ALA A 40 2.50 7.35 -7.11
C ALA A 40 2.68 5.89 -7.57
N ILE A 41 1.63 5.30 -8.15
CA ILE A 41 1.70 3.94 -8.72
C ILE A 41 2.70 3.88 -9.87
N ASN A 42 2.62 4.82 -10.82
CA ASN A 42 3.51 4.85 -11.98
C ASN A 42 4.98 5.06 -11.58
N PHE A 43 5.24 5.91 -10.58
CA PHE A 43 6.58 6.09 -10.03
C PHE A 43 7.08 4.79 -9.40
N GLU A 44 6.26 4.13 -8.59
CA GLU A 44 6.64 2.91 -7.87
C GLU A 44 6.91 1.73 -8.82
N ILE A 45 6.12 1.59 -9.88
CA ILE A 45 6.39 0.61 -10.95
C ILE A 45 7.78 0.83 -11.55
N LYS A 46 8.10 2.06 -11.98
CA LYS A 46 9.40 2.39 -12.58
C LYS A 46 10.55 2.14 -11.61
N ARG A 47 10.37 2.47 -10.33
CA ARG A 47 11.36 2.23 -9.28
C ARG A 47 11.61 0.73 -9.09
N GLN A 48 10.57 -0.08 -8.94
CA GLN A 48 10.73 -1.53 -8.75
C GLN A 48 11.40 -2.18 -9.97
N ILE A 49 11.04 -1.76 -11.20
CA ILE A 49 11.72 -2.23 -12.43
C ILE A 49 13.21 -1.94 -12.34
N LYS A 50 13.60 -0.70 -12.04
CA LYS A 50 15.01 -0.29 -11.95
C LYS A 50 15.80 -1.10 -10.91
N VAL A 51 15.20 -1.36 -9.74
CA VAL A 51 15.83 -2.17 -8.67
C VAL A 51 16.04 -3.62 -9.12
N LEU A 52 15.03 -4.22 -9.77
CA LEU A 52 15.16 -5.60 -10.25
C LEU A 52 16.14 -5.71 -11.43
N GLU A 53 16.19 -4.73 -12.32
CA GLU A 53 17.13 -4.68 -13.45
C GLU A 53 18.59 -4.46 -13.01
N SER A 54 18.82 -3.80 -11.86
CA SER A 54 20.17 -3.69 -11.28
C SER A 54 20.62 -4.96 -10.53
N GLY A 55 19.79 -6.01 -10.50
CA GLY A 55 20.06 -7.26 -9.78
C GLY A 55 19.83 -7.17 -8.27
N GLU A 56 19.26 -6.06 -7.79
CA GLU A 56 18.86 -5.88 -6.39
C GLU A 56 17.46 -6.48 -6.15
N LYS A 57 17.07 -6.57 -4.88
CA LYS A 57 15.75 -7.06 -4.48
C LYS A 57 14.90 -5.90 -3.94
N VAL A 58 13.63 -5.87 -4.33
CA VAL A 58 12.66 -4.95 -3.73
C VAL A 58 12.39 -5.39 -2.29
N GLU A 59 12.52 -4.50 -1.32
CA GLU A 59 12.18 -4.77 0.08
C GLU A 59 10.72 -4.45 0.38
N GLN A 60 10.13 -5.16 1.34
CA GLN A 60 8.78 -4.87 1.81
C GLN A 60 8.81 -3.66 2.74
N GLU A 61 8.24 -2.55 2.28
CA GLU A 61 8.29 -1.28 3.01
C GLU A 61 7.02 -0.46 2.84
N THR A 62 6.81 0.47 3.77
CA THR A 62 5.78 1.50 3.64
C THR A 62 6.45 2.78 3.13
N ARG A 63 5.90 3.38 2.08
CA ARG A 63 6.41 4.58 1.45
C ARG A 63 5.40 5.71 1.54
N LEU A 64 5.88 6.95 1.46
CA LEU A 64 5.06 8.15 1.28
C LEU A 64 5.32 8.74 -0.10
N TYR A 65 4.32 9.39 -0.66
CA TYR A 65 4.49 10.15 -1.90
C TYR A 65 4.70 11.65 -1.60
N ASP A 66 5.79 12.23 -2.12
CA ASP A 66 6.07 13.66 -2.05
C ASP A 66 5.55 14.33 -3.33
N SER A 67 4.47 15.11 -3.22
CA SER A 67 3.85 15.79 -4.35
C SER A 67 4.65 16.96 -4.91
N VAL A 68 5.63 17.48 -4.16
CA VAL A 68 6.51 18.57 -4.61
C VAL A 68 7.61 18.02 -5.50
N LYS A 69 8.21 16.88 -5.10
CA LYS A 69 9.31 16.24 -5.85
C LYS A 69 8.87 15.15 -6.82
N ASP A 70 7.59 14.77 -6.79
CA ASP A 70 6.99 13.71 -7.62
C ASP A 70 7.71 12.36 -7.44
N GLU A 71 8.04 12.01 -6.18
CA GLU A 71 8.79 10.80 -5.83
C GLU A 71 8.18 10.06 -4.63
N THR A 72 8.36 8.74 -4.56
CA THR A 72 8.07 7.97 -3.34
C THR A 72 9.30 7.94 -2.45
N ARG A 73 9.13 8.14 -1.15
CA ARG A 73 10.18 8.02 -0.12
C ARG A 73 9.84 6.89 0.84
N SER A 74 10.85 6.11 1.22
CA SER A 74 10.70 5.10 2.25
C SER A 74 10.37 5.76 3.58
N MET A 75 9.33 5.27 4.27
CA MET A 75 9.23 5.43 5.72
C MET A 75 9.93 4.26 6.38
N ARG A 76 10.35 4.47 7.65
CA ARG A 76 10.96 3.47 8.54
C ARG A 76 10.68 2.02 8.10
N THR A 77 11.73 1.25 7.87
CA THR A 77 11.67 -0.18 7.55
C THR A 77 10.78 -0.90 8.58
N LYS A 78 9.80 -1.66 8.08
CA LYS A 78 8.99 -2.54 8.93
C LYS A 78 9.89 -3.69 9.37
N GLU A 79 10.56 -3.54 10.50
CA GLU A 79 11.39 -4.61 11.04
C GLU A 79 10.53 -5.85 11.37
N PHE A 80 9.23 -5.70 11.71
CA PHE A 80 8.30 -6.81 11.94
C PHE A 80 6.83 -6.44 11.61
N ALA A 81 6.01 -7.43 11.24
CA ALA A 81 4.56 -7.26 11.18
C ALA A 81 4.00 -7.10 12.61
N ASN A 82 3.22 -6.04 12.86
CA ASN A 82 2.66 -5.79 14.19
C ASN A 82 1.61 -6.85 14.54
N ASP A 83 1.77 -7.50 15.70
CA ASP A 83 0.71 -8.31 16.28
C ASP A 83 -0.35 -7.40 16.91
N TYR A 84 -1.49 -7.30 16.24
CA TYR A 84 -2.62 -6.47 16.67
C TYR A 84 -3.46 -7.12 17.78
N ARG A 85 -3.21 -8.40 18.12
CA ARG A 85 -3.92 -9.14 19.18
C ARG A 85 -5.44 -8.99 19.08
N TYR A 86 -5.99 -9.25 17.89
CA TYR A 86 -7.43 -9.17 17.65
C TYR A 86 -8.20 -10.09 18.60
N PHE A 87 -9.20 -9.53 19.28
CA PHE A 87 -10.18 -10.28 20.08
C PHE A 87 -11.56 -9.62 19.97
N PRO A 88 -12.66 -10.35 20.17
CA PRO A 88 -14.00 -9.77 20.18
C PRO A 88 -14.10 -8.68 21.24
N CYS A 89 -14.57 -7.49 20.86
CA CYS A 89 -14.78 -6.40 21.80
C CYS A 89 -15.85 -6.83 22.83
N PRO A 90 -15.51 -6.92 24.13
CA PRO A 90 -16.42 -7.46 25.15
C PRO A 90 -17.60 -6.52 25.44
N ASP A 91 -17.44 -5.23 25.14
CA ASP A 91 -18.47 -4.20 25.33
C ASP A 91 -19.49 -4.16 24.18
N LEU A 92 -19.22 -4.86 23.08
CA LEU A 92 -20.08 -4.88 21.90
C LEU A 92 -20.65 -6.28 21.66
N VAL A 93 -21.97 -6.38 21.65
CA VAL A 93 -22.65 -7.60 21.17
C VAL A 93 -22.50 -7.72 19.65
N HIS A 94 -22.57 -8.96 19.15
CA HIS A 94 -22.53 -9.21 17.70
C HIS A 94 -23.66 -8.48 16.98
N ILE A 95 -23.32 -7.78 15.90
CA ILE A 95 -24.31 -7.13 15.03
C ILE A 95 -24.94 -8.21 14.14
N ILE A 96 -26.23 -8.45 14.31
CA ILE A 96 -27.01 -9.40 13.51
C ILE A 96 -27.81 -8.61 12.46
N PHE A 97 -27.51 -8.84 11.18
CA PHE A 97 -28.31 -8.28 10.08
C PHE A 97 -29.35 -9.31 9.63
N LEU A 98 -30.62 -9.02 9.87
CA LEU A 98 -31.74 -9.83 9.38
C LEU A 98 -32.12 -9.38 7.96
N ARG A 99 -32.34 -10.33 7.06
CA ARG A 99 -33.01 -10.05 5.79
C ARG A 99 -34.52 -10.11 6.03
N ASN A 100 -35.17 -8.95 5.96
CA ASN A 100 -36.62 -8.91 5.82
C ASN A 100 -36.93 -9.15 4.34
N LEU A 101 -37.67 -10.23 4.06
CA LEU A 101 -38.27 -10.50 2.75
C LEU A 101 -39.51 -9.61 2.55
#